data_AF-A0A819JDJ3-F1
#
_entry.id   AF-A0A819JDJ3-F1
#
_cell.length_a   1.000
_cell.length_b   1.000
_cell.length_c   1.000
_cell.angle_alpha   90.00
_cell.angle_beta   90.00
_cell.angle_gamma   90.00
#
_symmetry.space_group_name_H-M   'P 1'
#
loop_
_entity.id
_entity.type
_entity.pdbx_description
1 polymer ?
#
loop_
_entity_poly.entity_id
_entity_poly.type
_entity_poly.pdbx_seq_one_letter_code
_entity_poly.pdbx_strand_id
1 'polypeptide(L)'
;MKITIHWGRVFGLFIAIIVGFIAIICFKLINKSNQFYDEDIGQCDMHEAQEIIDNLCELYSLSQVTGSHCSSLCNINSTLTLAQCLSLSQSKIVLLMSTNTSSYVVLKSTRRYFDKHHTDLLFHEPIVSIPSALLTFYDIINSTLDRHLGISNDNLKNEDLIRRLFRYDRIENSMILLDKFEEVIVKYNDYYEHNLALSLTTELNTLFSLITQHEFLLSHYYRSKHELMPKIIGWCGHIYITEHLTPLNHPMIEEQLNSETWIPKAWLANRLLQLIDSFDSELHVPLHLCDLR
;
A
#
# COMPACT_ATOMS: atom_id res chain seq x y z
N MET A 1 22.52 -13.24 81.61
CA MET A 1 21.45 -13.61 80.65
C MET A 1 21.98 -13.36 79.24
N LYS A 2 22.46 -14.41 78.54
CA LYS A 2 22.98 -14.30 77.16
C LYS A 2 21.85 -14.65 76.20
N ILE A 3 21.35 -13.65 75.48
CA ILE A 3 20.34 -13.84 74.43
C ILE A 3 21.11 -14.22 73.15
N THR A 4 21.06 -15.49 72.78
CA THR A 4 21.57 -15.98 71.49
C THR A 4 20.50 -15.75 70.42
N ILE A 5 20.66 -14.67 69.65
CA ILE A 5 19.80 -14.40 68.50
C ILE A 5 20.21 -15.35 67.36
N HIS A 6 19.27 -16.20 66.93
CA HIS A 6 19.44 -17.10 65.78
C HIS A 6 19.36 -16.30 64.47
N TRP A 7 20.49 -15.72 64.06
CA TRP A 7 20.65 -14.94 62.83
C TRP A 7 20.19 -15.66 61.56
N GLY A 8 20.25 -17.00 61.52
CA GLY A 8 19.83 -17.78 60.36
C GLY A 8 18.34 -17.64 60.00
N ARG A 9 17.44 -17.46 61.00
CA ARG A 9 16.00 -17.29 60.73
C ARG A 9 15.67 -15.87 60.26
N VAL A 10 16.41 -14.88 60.74
CA VAL A 10 16.26 -13.48 60.33
C VAL A 10 16.76 -13.29 58.90
N PHE A 11 17.88 -13.92 58.54
CA PHE A 11 18.45 -13.84 57.19
C PHE A 11 17.55 -14.50 56.14
N GLY A 12 16.93 -15.64 56.45
CA GLY A 12 15.97 -16.30 55.55
C GLY A 12 14.72 -15.47 55.27
N LEU A 13 14.19 -14.78 56.29
CA LEU A 13 13.05 -13.87 56.14
C LEU A 13 13.39 -12.67 55.25
N PHE A 14 14.60 -12.11 55.39
CA PHE A 14 15.04 -10.98 54.60
C PHE A 14 15.18 -11.31 53.11
N ILE A 15 15.74 -12.49 52.78
CA ILE A 15 15.84 -12.97 51.39
C ILE A 15 14.45 -13.19 50.77
N ALA A 16 13.51 -13.79 51.51
CA ALA A 16 12.16 -14.02 51.00
C ALA A 16 11.43 -12.71 50.64
N ILE A 17 11.62 -11.66 51.45
CA ILE A 17 11.04 -10.33 51.20
C ILE A 17 11.66 -9.70 49.93
N ILE A 18 12.98 -9.80 49.76
CA ILE A 18 13.67 -9.26 48.57
C ILE A 18 13.19 -9.97 47.30
N VAL A 19 13.11 -11.30 47.30
CA VAL A 19 12.65 -12.08 46.15
C VAL A 19 11.20 -11.73 45.80
N GLY A 20 10.34 -11.57 46.81
CA GLY A 20 8.96 -11.12 46.61
C GLY A 20 8.87 -9.73 45.97
N PHE A 21 9.70 -8.77 46.42
CA PHE A 21 9.74 -7.43 45.84
C PHE A 21 10.22 -7.43 44.39
N ILE A 22 11.25 -8.22 44.06
CA ILE A 22 11.76 -8.36 42.70
C ILE A 22 10.68 -8.97 41.79
N ALA A 23 9.97 -10.01 42.25
CA ALA A 23 8.89 -10.62 41.49
C ALA A 23 7.74 -9.64 41.19
N ILE A 24 7.36 -8.80 42.17
CA ILE A 24 6.34 -7.75 41.98
C ILE A 24 6.79 -6.69 40.98
N ILE A 25 8.06 -6.27 41.05
CA ILE A 25 8.63 -5.29 40.11
C ILE A 25 8.69 -5.89 38.70
N CYS A 26 9.17 -7.13 38.54
CA CYS A 26 9.16 -7.83 37.25
C CYS A 26 7.74 -7.98 36.69
N PHE A 27 6.76 -8.36 37.51
CA PHE A 27 5.37 -8.48 37.08
C PHE A 27 4.80 -7.13 36.61
N LYS A 28 5.08 -6.04 37.33
CA LYS A 28 4.67 -4.69 36.90
C LYS A 28 5.38 -4.23 35.63
N LEU A 29 6.66 -4.56 35.45
CA LEU A 29 7.42 -4.21 34.24
C LEU A 29 6.91 -4.99 33.02
N ILE A 30 6.60 -6.28 33.18
CA ILE A 30 5.99 -7.11 32.13
C ILE A 30 4.61 -6.55 31.74
N ASN A 31 3.75 -6.27 32.72
CA ASN A 31 2.43 -5.66 32.44
C ASN A 31 2.52 -4.26 31.83
N LYS A 32 3.54 -3.46 32.20
CA LYS A 32 3.76 -2.14 31.60
C LYS A 32 4.28 -2.24 30.17
N SER A 33 5.06 -3.27 29.81
CA SER A 33 5.47 -3.51 28.42
C SER A 33 4.29 -3.92 27.52
N ASN A 34 3.29 -4.62 28.07
CA ASN A 34 2.08 -4.98 27.35
C ASN A 34 1.10 -3.80 27.13
N GLN A 35 1.33 -2.64 27.78
CA GLN A 35 0.52 -1.43 27.61
C GLN A 35 1.15 -0.39 26.68
N PHE A 36 2.34 -0.65 26.12
CA PHE A 36 3.07 0.31 25.26
C PHE A 36 2.97 -0.03 23.76
N TYR A 37 2.08 -0.94 23.37
CA TYR A 37 1.85 -1.33 21.97
C TYR A 37 0.51 -0.85 21.37
N ASP A 38 -0.21 0.03 22.06
CA ASP A 38 -1.40 0.70 21.52
C ASP A 38 -1.06 2.18 21.23
N GLU A 39 -0.11 2.39 20.33
CA GLU A 39 0.07 3.69 19.67
C GLU A 39 -1.04 3.85 18.61
N ASP A 40 -2.06 4.63 18.97
CA ASP A 40 -2.97 5.35 18.07
C ASP A 40 -3.60 4.53 16.93
N ILE A 41 -4.35 3.47 17.26
CA ILE A 41 -5.45 3.02 16.41
C ILE A 41 -6.55 4.06 16.56
N GLY A 42 -6.44 5.16 15.80
CA GLY A 42 -7.58 6.04 15.54
C GLY A 42 -8.76 5.16 15.14
N GLN A 43 -9.85 5.24 15.91
CA GLN A 43 -11.01 4.39 15.74
C GLN A 43 -11.51 4.55 14.30
N CYS A 44 -11.42 3.48 13.52
CA CYS A 44 -11.78 3.50 12.10
C CYS A 44 -13.30 3.67 11.98
N ASP A 45 -13.76 4.87 11.64
CA ASP A 45 -15.18 5.17 11.51
C ASP A 45 -15.71 4.71 10.14
N MET A 46 -16.79 3.92 10.16
CA MET A 46 -17.45 3.42 8.95
C MET A 46 -18.10 4.55 8.16
N HIS A 47 -18.62 5.59 8.84
CA HIS A 47 -19.22 6.73 8.15
C HIS A 47 -18.14 7.54 7.42
N GLU A 48 -17.05 7.87 8.10
CA GLU A 48 -15.89 8.53 7.48
C GLU A 48 -15.30 7.72 6.31
N ALA A 49 -15.20 6.40 6.43
CA ALA A 49 -14.75 5.52 5.35
C ALA A 49 -15.67 5.58 4.12
N GLN A 50 -16.99 5.60 4.34
CA GLN A 50 -17.96 5.73 3.25
C GLN A 50 -17.87 7.12 2.59
N GLU A 51 -17.72 8.17 3.39
CA GLU A 51 -17.54 9.54 2.87
C GLU A 51 -16.33 9.66 1.94
N ILE A 52 -15.22 8.98 2.26
CA ILE A 52 -14.04 8.94 1.40
C ILE A 52 -14.35 8.27 0.05
N ILE A 53 -15.10 7.17 0.05
CA ILE A 53 -15.53 6.49 -1.18
C ILE A 53 -16.47 7.39 -1.98
N ASP A 54 -17.44 8.03 -1.32
CA ASP A 54 -18.41 8.91 -1.98
C ASP A 54 -17.73 10.11 -2.64
N ASN A 55 -16.76 10.74 -1.97
CA ASN A 55 -15.95 11.82 -2.54
C ASN A 55 -15.15 11.34 -3.76
N LEU A 56 -14.54 10.15 -3.70
CA LEU A 56 -13.85 9.58 -4.85
C LEU A 56 -14.80 9.34 -6.03
N CYS A 57 -16.01 8.88 -5.75
CA CYS A 57 -17.04 8.62 -6.75
C CYS A 57 -17.60 9.91 -7.36
N GLU A 58 -17.71 10.99 -6.58
CA GLU A 58 -18.01 12.32 -7.10
C GLU A 58 -16.93 12.77 -8.09
N LEU A 59 -15.65 12.70 -7.72
CA LEU A 59 -14.53 13.04 -8.62
C LEU A 59 -14.56 12.21 -9.91
N TYR A 60 -14.88 10.91 -9.81
CA TYR A 60 -15.00 10.05 -10.98
C TYR A 60 -16.17 10.46 -11.87
N SER A 61 -17.33 10.80 -11.28
CA SER A 61 -18.49 11.28 -12.03
C SER A 61 -18.22 12.61 -12.77
N LEU A 62 -17.34 13.44 -12.19
CA LEU A 62 -16.86 14.70 -12.76
C LEU A 62 -15.68 14.51 -13.73
N SER A 63 -15.27 13.27 -14.02
CA SER A 63 -14.11 12.94 -14.87
C SER A 63 -12.79 13.57 -14.40
N GLN A 64 -12.65 13.83 -13.10
CA GLN A 64 -11.42 14.38 -12.49
C GLN A 64 -10.44 13.29 -12.04
N VAL A 65 -10.95 12.06 -11.90
CA VAL A 65 -10.14 10.85 -11.71
C VAL A 65 -10.60 9.76 -12.67
N THR A 66 -9.75 8.78 -12.91
CA THR A 66 -10.08 7.59 -13.69
C THR A 66 -9.62 6.32 -12.96
N GLY A 67 -9.79 5.15 -13.58
CA GLY A 67 -9.27 3.89 -13.04
C GLY A 67 -9.97 2.66 -13.58
N SER A 68 -9.30 1.52 -13.48
CA SER A 68 -9.81 0.23 -13.96
C SER A 68 -11.03 -0.27 -13.17
N HIS A 69 -11.19 0.20 -11.92
CA HIS A 69 -12.25 -0.25 -11.02
C HIS A 69 -13.16 0.88 -10.52
N CYS A 70 -13.04 2.09 -11.05
CA CYS A 70 -13.96 3.17 -10.69
C CYS A 70 -15.42 2.83 -10.99
N SER A 71 -15.71 2.22 -12.14
CA SER A 71 -17.06 1.76 -12.46
C SER A 71 -17.57 0.70 -11.48
N SER A 72 -16.69 -0.21 -11.08
CA SER A 72 -17.00 -1.29 -10.15
C SER A 72 -17.24 -0.79 -8.73
N LEU A 73 -16.69 0.37 -8.37
CA LEU A 73 -16.78 1.02 -7.07
C LEU A 73 -17.96 2.01 -6.98
N CYS A 74 -18.16 2.82 -8.03
CA CYS A 74 -18.97 4.03 -7.97
C CYS A 74 -20.30 3.97 -8.71
N ASN A 75 -20.53 2.98 -9.58
CA ASN A 75 -21.78 2.90 -10.34
C ASN A 75 -22.94 2.45 -9.43
N ILE A 76 -24.18 2.74 -9.86
CA ILE A 76 -25.41 2.31 -9.17
C ILE A 76 -25.44 0.79 -8.94
N ASN A 77 -24.98 0.02 -9.92
CA ASN A 77 -24.82 -1.43 -9.83
C ASN A 77 -23.39 -1.79 -9.38
N SER A 78 -22.90 -1.11 -8.32
CA SER A 78 -21.55 -1.31 -7.80
C SER A 78 -21.33 -2.78 -7.46
N THR A 79 -20.19 -3.29 -7.89
CA THR A 79 -19.75 -4.66 -7.57
C THR A 79 -18.85 -4.71 -6.36
N LEU A 80 -18.46 -3.54 -5.81
CA LEU A 80 -17.60 -3.39 -4.64
C LEU A 80 -18.31 -2.53 -3.59
N THR A 81 -18.62 -3.13 -2.43
CA THR A 81 -19.29 -2.44 -1.33
C THR A 81 -18.42 -2.44 -0.08
N LEU A 82 -18.48 -1.36 0.71
CA LEU A 82 -17.72 -1.25 1.95
C LEU A 82 -18.19 -2.31 2.95
N ALA A 83 -17.30 -3.24 3.30
CA ALA A 83 -17.57 -4.27 4.29
C ALA A 83 -17.07 -3.86 5.68
N GLN A 84 -15.86 -3.30 5.76
CA GLN A 84 -15.24 -2.91 7.02
C GLN A 84 -14.18 -1.83 6.83
N CYS A 85 -14.10 -0.90 7.78
CA CYS A 85 -12.98 0.02 7.95
C CYS A 85 -11.87 -0.69 8.75
N LEU A 86 -10.72 -0.95 8.14
CA LEU A 86 -9.60 -1.65 8.80
C LEU A 86 -8.59 -0.67 9.41
N SER A 87 -8.29 0.43 8.73
CA SER A 87 -7.41 1.49 9.22
C SER A 87 -7.74 2.81 8.55
N LEU A 88 -7.88 3.88 9.34
CA LEU A 88 -8.09 5.22 8.80
C LEU A 88 -7.30 6.25 9.61
N SER A 89 -6.29 6.84 8.97
CA SER A 89 -5.43 7.89 9.53
C SER A 89 -5.16 8.94 8.46
N GLN A 90 -4.45 10.02 8.78
CA GLN A 90 -4.12 11.06 7.78
C GLN A 90 -3.28 10.51 6.62
N SER A 91 -2.44 9.51 6.89
CA SER A 91 -1.44 8.98 5.94
C SER A 91 -1.71 7.54 5.49
N LYS A 92 -2.83 6.93 5.91
CA LYS A 92 -3.14 5.53 5.61
C LYS A 92 -4.64 5.28 5.67
N ILE A 93 -5.17 4.77 4.57
CA ILE A 93 -6.50 4.18 4.43
C ILE A 93 -6.32 2.71 4.10
N VAL A 94 -7.04 1.86 4.82
CA VAL A 94 -7.20 0.44 4.50
C VAL A 94 -8.66 0.08 4.74
N LEU A 95 -9.39 -0.23 3.67
CA LEU A 95 -10.80 -0.61 3.72
C LEU A 95 -10.98 -2.00 3.14
N LEU A 96 -11.78 -2.82 3.81
CA LEU A 96 -12.23 -4.10 3.30
C LEU A 96 -13.48 -3.90 2.47
N MET A 97 -13.46 -4.41 1.25
CA MET A 97 -14.58 -4.35 0.32
C MET A 97 -15.11 -5.75 0.07
N SER A 98 -16.44 -5.91 0.07
CA SER A 98 -17.11 -7.12 -0.41
C SER A 98 -17.35 -7.01 -1.90
N THR A 99 -17.11 -8.09 -2.62
CA THR A 99 -17.53 -8.23 -4.01
C THR A 99 -18.96 -8.77 -4.11
N ASN A 100 -19.55 -8.70 -5.30
CA ASN A 100 -20.84 -9.34 -5.59
C ASN A 100 -20.81 -10.88 -5.54
N THR A 101 -19.62 -11.50 -5.53
CA THR A 101 -19.44 -12.95 -5.38
C THR A 101 -19.14 -13.37 -3.94
N SER A 102 -19.33 -12.46 -2.96
CA SER A 102 -19.01 -12.67 -1.55
C SER A 102 -17.52 -12.94 -1.28
N SER A 103 -16.64 -12.56 -2.20
CA SER A 103 -15.20 -12.50 -1.94
C SER A 103 -14.82 -11.13 -1.39
N TYR A 104 -13.61 -11.01 -0.86
CA TYR A 104 -13.11 -9.76 -0.30
C TYR A 104 -11.92 -9.23 -1.08
N VAL A 105 -11.81 -7.91 -1.15
CA VAL A 105 -10.66 -7.18 -1.67
C VAL A 105 -10.34 -6.03 -0.71
N VAL A 106 -9.12 -5.50 -0.77
CA VAL A 106 -8.68 -4.43 0.13
C VAL A 106 -8.36 -3.17 -0.67
N LEU A 107 -9.09 -2.08 -0.41
CA LEU A 107 -8.77 -0.73 -0.89
C LEU A 107 -7.70 -0.13 0.01
N LYS A 108 -6.66 0.45 -0.59
CA LYS A 108 -5.57 1.09 0.11
C LYS A 108 -5.21 2.44 -0.51
N SER A 109 -4.84 3.38 0.34
CA SER A 109 -4.22 4.63 -0.08
C SER A 109 -3.41 5.26 1.04
N THR A 110 -2.38 6.02 0.69
CA THR A 110 -1.64 6.88 1.65
C THR A 110 -2.30 8.24 1.88
N ARG A 111 -3.37 8.58 1.13
CA ARG A 111 -4.04 9.90 1.21
C ARG A 111 -5.53 9.73 1.29
N ARG A 112 -6.18 10.44 2.22
CA ARG A 112 -7.64 10.44 2.38
C ARG A 112 -8.38 10.90 1.12
N TYR A 113 -7.94 12.03 0.59
CA TYR A 113 -8.56 12.67 -0.55
C TYR A 113 -7.57 12.80 -1.70
N PHE A 114 -8.14 12.91 -2.91
CA PHE A 114 -7.35 13.19 -4.10
C PHE A 114 -6.82 14.62 -4.02
N ASP A 115 -5.50 14.78 -4.00
CA ASP A 115 -4.86 16.09 -3.93
C ASP A 115 -4.80 16.72 -5.33
N LYS A 116 -5.94 17.29 -5.73
CA LYS A 116 -6.08 17.93 -7.04
C LYS A 116 -5.11 19.10 -7.21
N HIS A 117 -4.84 19.85 -6.14
CA HIS A 117 -3.94 21.01 -6.22
C HIS A 117 -2.51 20.60 -6.54
N HIS A 118 -2.00 19.55 -5.91
CA HIS A 118 -0.65 19.07 -6.21
C HIS A 118 -0.55 18.47 -7.63
N THR A 119 -1.61 17.81 -8.11
CA THR A 119 -1.62 17.20 -9.45
C THR A 119 -1.82 18.24 -10.55
N ASP A 120 -2.74 19.21 -10.39
CA ASP A 120 -3.03 20.28 -11.36
C ASP A 120 -1.87 21.28 -11.51
N LEU A 121 -1.04 21.42 -10.48
CA LEU A 121 0.20 22.19 -10.57
C LEU A 121 1.21 21.54 -11.53
N LEU A 122 1.16 20.22 -11.70
CA LEU A 122 2.05 19.46 -12.59
C LEU A 122 1.44 19.31 -13.99
N PHE A 123 0.12 19.14 -14.07
CA PHE A 123 -0.62 18.96 -15.32
C PHE A 123 -1.78 19.96 -15.34
N HIS A 124 -1.51 21.20 -15.78
CA HIS A 124 -2.51 22.26 -15.85
C HIS A 124 -3.74 21.86 -16.68
N GLU A 125 -4.93 22.26 -16.24
CA GLU A 125 -6.16 22.08 -17.01
C GLU A 125 -6.45 23.26 -17.96
N PRO A 126 -6.75 22.99 -19.26
CA PRO A 126 -6.31 21.82 -20.03
C PRO A 126 -4.81 21.91 -20.36
N ILE A 127 -4.15 20.76 -20.50
CA ILE A 127 -2.73 20.70 -20.90
C ILE A 127 -2.57 21.48 -22.21
N VAL A 128 -1.82 22.59 -22.15
CA VAL A 128 -1.59 23.48 -23.30
C VAL A 128 -0.69 22.82 -24.35
N SER A 129 0.16 21.89 -23.92
CA SER A 129 1.04 21.09 -24.80
C SER A 129 1.16 19.67 -24.27
N ILE A 130 0.51 18.74 -24.97
CA ILE A 130 0.51 17.32 -24.61
C ILE A 130 1.94 16.74 -24.62
N PRO A 131 2.79 16.98 -25.63
CA PRO A 131 4.17 16.51 -25.60
C PRO A 131 4.95 16.95 -24.34
N SER A 132 4.77 18.20 -23.90
CA SER A 132 5.44 18.72 -22.70
C SER A 132 4.98 18.03 -21.42
N ALA A 133 3.66 17.82 -21.28
CA ALA A 133 3.10 17.12 -20.13
C ALA A 133 3.59 15.66 -20.04
N LEU A 134 3.77 15.01 -21.18
CA LEU A 134 4.28 13.64 -21.23
C LEU A 134 5.74 13.55 -20.83
N LEU A 135 6.59 14.42 -21.37
CA LEU A 135 7.99 14.49 -20.97
C LEU A 135 8.09 14.74 -19.45
N THR A 136 7.28 15.66 -18.93
CA THR A 136 7.20 15.93 -17.49
C THR A 136 6.78 14.69 -16.71
N PHE A 137 5.77 13.95 -17.17
CA PHE A 137 5.31 12.72 -16.52
C PHE A 137 6.38 11.62 -16.55
N TYR A 138 7.08 11.44 -17.68
CA TYR A 138 8.21 10.52 -17.77
C TYR A 138 9.33 10.89 -16.81
N ASP A 139 9.69 12.16 -16.73
CA ASP A 139 10.71 12.64 -15.79
C ASP A 139 10.30 12.40 -14.33
N ILE A 140 9.01 12.60 -14.01
CA ILE A 140 8.46 12.30 -12.70
C ILE A 140 8.53 10.81 -12.40
N ILE A 141 8.12 9.94 -13.33
CA ILE A 141 8.22 8.49 -13.15
C ILE A 141 9.67 8.10 -12.91
N ASN A 142 10.60 8.55 -13.75
CA ASN A 142 12.02 8.23 -13.62
C ASN A 142 12.57 8.70 -12.27
N SER A 143 12.27 9.93 -11.85
CA SER A 143 12.68 10.43 -10.54
C SER A 143 12.06 9.65 -9.38
N THR A 144 10.80 9.22 -9.54
CA THR A 144 10.08 8.42 -8.53
C THR A 144 10.68 7.02 -8.42
N LEU A 145 10.97 6.36 -9.54
CA LEU A 145 11.61 5.05 -9.58
C LEU A 145 13.04 5.11 -9.04
N ASP A 146 13.81 6.15 -9.38
CA ASP A 146 15.15 6.35 -8.83
C ASP A 146 15.09 6.56 -7.32
N ARG A 147 14.19 7.41 -6.83
CA ARG A 147 14.06 7.70 -5.40
C ARG A 147 13.55 6.53 -4.57
N HIS A 148 12.57 5.79 -5.08
CA HIS A 148 11.89 4.73 -4.34
C HIS A 148 12.47 3.34 -4.56
N LEU A 149 13.06 3.08 -5.73
CA LEU A 149 13.60 1.77 -6.10
C LEU A 149 15.11 1.83 -6.37
N GLY A 150 15.72 3.03 -6.43
CA GLY A 150 17.14 3.17 -6.73
C GLY A 150 17.50 2.78 -8.16
N ILE A 151 16.55 2.83 -9.08
CA ILE A 151 16.76 2.41 -10.48
C ILE A 151 17.19 3.63 -11.29
N SER A 152 18.50 3.79 -11.48
CA SER A 152 19.09 4.89 -12.22
C SER A 152 18.85 4.81 -13.74
N ASN A 153 18.89 5.97 -14.39
CA ASN A 153 18.51 6.28 -15.77
C ASN A 153 19.41 5.67 -16.89
N ASP A 154 19.85 4.42 -16.78
CA ASP A 154 20.45 3.72 -17.91
C ASP A 154 19.33 3.38 -18.91
N ASN A 155 19.14 4.28 -19.88
CA ASN A 155 18.00 4.50 -20.81
C ASN A 155 17.29 3.27 -21.44
N LEU A 156 17.79 2.03 -21.31
CA LEU A 156 17.07 0.83 -21.75
C LEU A 156 16.28 0.11 -20.64
N LYS A 157 16.62 0.32 -19.36
CA LYS A 157 15.96 -0.43 -18.26
C LYS A 157 14.63 0.19 -17.85
N ASN A 158 14.45 1.49 -18.02
CA ASN A 158 13.29 2.23 -17.51
C ASN A 158 12.06 2.08 -18.40
N GLU A 159 12.16 2.18 -19.72
CA GLU A 159 11.00 1.90 -20.59
C GLU A 159 10.48 0.47 -20.40
N ASP A 160 11.38 -0.51 -20.39
CA ASP A 160 11.01 -1.90 -20.13
C ASP A 160 10.47 -2.11 -18.72
N LEU A 161 10.92 -1.34 -17.73
CA LEU A 161 10.40 -1.40 -16.37
C LEU A 161 9.02 -0.76 -16.29
N ILE A 162 8.80 0.42 -16.87
CA ILE A 162 7.51 1.10 -16.90
C ILE A 162 6.52 0.22 -17.68
N ARG A 163 6.92 -0.30 -18.85
CA ARG A 163 6.16 -1.31 -19.58
C ARG A 163 5.90 -2.54 -18.73
N ARG A 164 6.85 -3.06 -17.95
CA ARG A 164 6.62 -4.22 -17.06
C ARG A 164 5.71 -3.92 -15.88
N LEU A 165 5.87 -2.78 -15.23
CA LEU A 165 5.07 -2.34 -14.09
C LEU A 165 3.61 -2.20 -14.50
N PHE A 166 3.38 -1.69 -15.72
CA PHE A 166 2.06 -1.32 -16.24
C PHE A 166 1.55 -2.16 -17.41
N ARG A 167 2.22 -3.29 -17.74
CA ARG A 167 2.03 -4.14 -18.95
C ARG A 167 0.64 -4.73 -19.18
N TYR A 168 -0.23 -4.56 -18.21
CA TYR A 168 -1.58 -5.13 -18.19
C TYR A 168 -2.61 -4.12 -17.70
N ASP A 169 -2.19 -2.86 -17.54
CA ASP A 169 -3.02 -1.78 -17.07
C ASP A 169 -3.34 -0.85 -18.23
N ARG A 170 -4.48 -0.14 -18.14
CA ARG A 170 -4.89 0.90 -19.09
C ARG A 170 -3.77 1.90 -19.37
N ILE A 171 -2.88 2.07 -18.40
CA ILE A 171 -1.63 2.84 -18.41
C ILE A 171 -0.74 2.51 -19.60
N GLU A 172 -0.52 1.23 -19.94
CA GLU A 172 0.31 0.88 -21.11
C GLU A 172 -0.38 1.29 -22.41
N ASN A 173 -1.70 1.08 -22.53
CA ASN A 173 -2.45 1.55 -23.70
C ASN A 173 -2.39 3.07 -23.84
N SER A 174 -2.45 3.78 -22.72
CA SER A 174 -2.28 5.23 -22.68
C SER A 174 -0.86 5.58 -23.10
N MET A 175 0.19 4.96 -22.56
CA MET A 175 1.57 5.20 -23.02
C MET A 175 1.78 4.86 -24.51
N ILE A 176 1.14 3.82 -25.04
CA ILE A 176 1.19 3.45 -26.47
C ILE A 176 0.44 4.49 -27.33
N LEU A 177 -0.71 4.98 -26.87
CA LEU A 177 -1.42 6.09 -27.51
C LEU A 177 -0.57 7.37 -27.52
N LEU A 178 0.24 7.55 -26.49
CA LEU A 178 1.15 8.68 -26.31
C LEU A 178 2.41 8.58 -27.21
N ASP A 179 2.92 7.37 -27.43
CA ASP A 179 4.05 7.11 -28.35
C ASP A 179 3.67 7.35 -29.82
N LYS A 180 2.38 7.17 -30.15
CA LYS A 180 1.82 7.42 -31.50
C LYS A 180 1.12 8.77 -31.62
N PHE A 181 1.26 9.64 -30.62
CA PHE A 181 0.42 10.83 -30.48
C PHE A 181 0.66 11.86 -31.58
N GLU A 182 1.91 12.00 -32.05
CA GLU A 182 2.26 12.88 -33.18
C GLU A 182 1.52 12.49 -34.47
N GLU A 183 1.22 11.20 -34.67
CA GLU A 183 0.47 10.72 -35.84
C GLU A 183 -1.05 10.95 -35.72
N VAL A 184 -1.57 11.08 -34.49
CA VAL A 184 -3.01 11.20 -34.20
C VAL A 184 -3.49 12.65 -34.29
N ILE A 185 -2.68 13.63 -33.88
CA ILE A 185 -3.05 15.07 -33.90
C ILE A 185 -3.33 15.57 -35.32
N VAL A 186 -2.57 15.12 -36.32
CA VAL A 186 -2.66 15.64 -37.71
C VAL A 186 -4.05 15.40 -38.34
N LYS A 187 -4.93 14.63 -37.69
CA LYS A 187 -6.21 14.17 -38.25
C LYS A 187 -7.48 14.77 -37.62
N TYR A 188 -7.41 15.55 -36.53
CA TYR A 188 -8.62 15.94 -35.77
C TYR A 188 -8.75 17.45 -35.50
N ASN A 189 -9.99 17.98 -35.55
CA ASN A 189 -10.34 19.38 -35.25
C ASN A 189 -10.21 19.73 -33.76
N ASP A 190 -10.05 21.02 -33.44
CA ASP A 190 -9.88 21.64 -32.10
C ASP A 190 -10.79 21.07 -30.97
N TYR A 191 -12.03 20.67 -31.27
CA TYR A 191 -12.95 20.08 -30.28
C TYR A 191 -12.49 18.71 -29.75
N TYR A 192 -11.86 17.90 -30.60
CA TYR A 192 -11.31 16.60 -30.20
C TYR A 192 -10.04 16.76 -29.38
N GLU A 193 -9.23 17.78 -29.68
CA GLU A 193 -8.01 18.07 -28.92
C GLU A 193 -8.33 18.43 -27.47
N HIS A 194 -9.36 19.26 -27.23
CA HIS A 194 -9.71 19.66 -25.87
C HIS A 194 -10.19 18.49 -24.99
N ASN A 195 -11.08 17.64 -25.51
CA ASN A 195 -11.58 16.47 -24.78
C ASN A 195 -10.47 15.43 -24.54
N LEU A 196 -9.56 15.28 -25.50
CA LEU A 196 -8.40 14.40 -25.38
C LEU A 196 -7.40 14.92 -24.35
N ALA A 197 -7.11 16.23 -24.36
CA ALA A 197 -6.26 16.88 -23.39
C ALA A 197 -6.81 16.75 -21.96
N LEU A 198 -8.13 16.95 -21.79
CA LEU A 198 -8.80 16.76 -20.50
C LEU A 198 -8.70 15.31 -20.02
N SER A 199 -9.04 14.34 -20.89
CA SER A 199 -8.94 12.91 -20.57
C SER A 199 -7.52 12.51 -20.19
N LEU A 200 -6.52 13.02 -20.91
CA LEU A 200 -5.11 12.75 -20.62
C LEU A 200 -4.68 13.39 -19.30
N THR A 201 -5.10 14.63 -19.02
CA THR A 201 -4.81 15.32 -17.75
C THR A 201 -5.31 14.50 -16.56
N THR A 202 -6.57 14.07 -16.61
CA THR A 202 -7.18 13.20 -15.59
C THR A 202 -6.41 11.91 -15.39
N GLU A 203 -5.96 11.29 -16.49
CA GLU A 203 -5.18 10.06 -16.43
C GLU A 203 -3.81 10.30 -15.79
N LEU A 204 -3.03 11.26 -16.27
CA LEU A 204 -1.70 11.58 -15.72
C LEU A 204 -1.77 11.96 -14.24
N ASN A 205 -2.76 12.79 -13.86
CA ASN A 205 -3.02 13.16 -12.47
C ASN A 205 -3.29 11.91 -11.62
N THR A 206 -4.12 11.00 -12.11
CA THR A 206 -4.44 9.80 -11.36
C THR A 206 -3.22 8.89 -11.22
N LEU A 207 -2.48 8.66 -12.30
CA LEU A 207 -1.28 7.83 -12.26
C LEU A 207 -0.21 8.41 -11.36
N PHE A 208 0.01 9.72 -11.42
CA PHE A 208 0.91 10.40 -10.52
C PHE A 208 0.55 10.17 -9.04
N SER A 209 -0.74 10.23 -8.71
CA SER A 209 -1.22 9.98 -7.35
C SER A 209 -0.99 8.53 -6.87
N LEU A 210 -0.88 7.56 -7.79
CA LEU A 210 -0.61 6.16 -7.49
C LEU A 210 0.89 5.86 -7.38
N ILE A 211 1.69 6.31 -8.36
CA ILE A 211 3.13 6.02 -8.39
C ILE A 211 3.88 6.70 -7.23
N THR A 212 3.34 7.78 -6.68
CA THR A 212 3.92 8.43 -5.49
C THR A 212 3.71 7.62 -4.20
N GLN A 213 2.93 6.53 -4.26
CA GLN A 213 2.70 5.65 -3.13
C GLN A 213 3.70 4.49 -3.16
N HIS A 214 4.57 4.44 -2.15
CA HIS A 214 5.67 3.47 -2.11
C HIS A 214 5.20 2.01 -2.14
N GLU A 215 4.16 1.68 -1.36
CA GLU A 215 3.59 0.31 -1.33
C GLU A 215 3.00 -0.10 -2.68
N PHE A 216 2.38 0.84 -3.42
CA PHE A 216 1.86 0.58 -4.76
C PHE A 216 2.99 0.19 -5.73
N LEU A 217 4.07 0.96 -5.77
CA LEU A 217 5.22 0.68 -6.64
C LEU A 217 5.92 -0.63 -6.27
N LEU A 218 6.19 -0.86 -4.99
CA LEU A 218 6.82 -2.08 -4.51
C LEU A 218 5.98 -3.32 -4.85
N SER A 219 4.67 -3.23 -4.66
CA SER A 219 3.75 -4.33 -5.00
C SER A 219 3.80 -4.62 -6.50
N HIS A 220 3.76 -3.60 -7.36
CA HIS A 220 3.90 -3.80 -8.81
C HIS A 220 5.26 -4.36 -9.22
N TYR A 221 6.35 -3.95 -8.57
CA TYR A 221 7.69 -4.44 -8.87
C TYR A 221 7.85 -5.91 -8.49
N TYR A 222 7.48 -6.27 -7.25
CA TYR A 222 7.73 -7.60 -6.71
C TYR A 222 6.64 -8.63 -7.04
N ARG A 223 5.41 -8.24 -7.43
CA ARG A 223 4.32 -9.21 -7.75
C ARG A 223 4.67 -10.24 -8.81
N SER A 224 5.57 -9.89 -9.73
CA SER A 224 5.99 -10.77 -10.83
C SER A 224 7.13 -11.72 -10.44
N LYS A 225 7.80 -11.45 -9.31
CA LYS A 225 9.00 -12.14 -8.83
C LYS A 225 8.73 -12.99 -7.60
N HIS A 226 7.85 -12.54 -6.71
CA HIS A 226 7.56 -13.22 -5.45
C HIS A 226 6.06 -13.39 -5.25
N GLU A 227 5.66 -14.64 -5.02
CA GLU A 227 4.27 -15.04 -4.78
C GLU A 227 3.69 -14.53 -3.45
N LEU A 228 4.54 -14.05 -2.54
CA LEU A 228 4.14 -13.53 -1.23
C LEU A 228 3.74 -12.05 -1.26
N MET A 229 4.00 -11.33 -2.36
CA MET A 229 3.64 -9.92 -2.46
C MET A 229 2.17 -9.77 -2.87
N PRO A 230 1.37 -8.93 -2.19
CA PRO A 230 -0.03 -8.74 -2.55
C PRO A 230 -0.21 -8.30 -3.99
N LYS A 231 -1.11 -8.95 -4.72
CA LYS A 231 -1.44 -8.56 -6.09
C LYS A 231 -2.35 -7.34 -6.08
N ILE A 232 -1.93 -6.32 -6.82
CA ILE A 232 -2.80 -5.21 -7.21
C ILE A 232 -3.71 -5.70 -8.32
N ILE A 233 -5.01 -5.61 -8.08
CA ILE A 233 -6.06 -6.02 -9.03
C ILE A 233 -6.64 -4.83 -9.80
N GLY A 234 -6.49 -3.62 -9.27
CA GLY A 234 -6.93 -2.41 -9.94
C GLY A 234 -6.83 -1.15 -9.09
N TRP A 235 -7.46 -0.07 -9.56
CA TRP A 235 -7.43 1.23 -8.91
C TRP A 235 -8.60 2.12 -9.33
N CYS A 236 -8.83 3.16 -8.54
CA CYS A 236 -9.69 4.30 -8.84
C CYS A 236 -9.16 5.56 -8.16
N GLY A 237 -8.84 6.59 -8.92
CA GLY A 237 -8.16 7.77 -8.37
C GLY A 237 -6.84 7.40 -7.70
N HIS A 238 -6.59 8.02 -6.55
CA HIS A 238 -5.44 7.76 -5.69
C HIS A 238 -5.59 6.49 -4.83
N ILE A 239 -6.64 5.69 -5.03
CA ILE A 239 -6.88 4.48 -4.25
C ILE A 239 -6.65 3.25 -5.14
N TYR A 240 -5.85 2.31 -4.65
CA TYR A 240 -5.61 1.04 -5.34
C TYR A 240 -6.23 -0.12 -4.57
N ILE A 241 -6.51 -1.20 -5.30
CA ILE A 241 -7.19 -2.39 -4.80
C ILE A 241 -6.23 -3.57 -4.86
N THR A 242 -6.16 -4.29 -3.75
CA THR A 242 -5.37 -5.51 -3.60
C THR A 242 -6.24 -6.69 -3.28
N GLU A 243 -5.75 -7.90 -3.56
CA GLU A 243 -6.39 -9.12 -3.08
C GLU A 243 -6.46 -9.14 -1.55
N HIS A 244 -7.53 -9.73 -1.00
CA HIS A 244 -7.61 -9.98 0.44
C HIS A 244 -6.80 -11.23 0.79
N LEU A 245 -5.76 -11.05 1.60
CA LEU A 245 -4.91 -12.14 2.09
C LEU A 245 -5.32 -12.55 3.49
N THR A 246 -5.39 -13.86 3.73
CA THR A 246 -5.63 -14.42 5.06
C THR A 246 -4.34 -14.32 5.90
N PRO A 247 -4.39 -13.76 7.12
CA PRO A 247 -3.21 -13.61 7.95
C PRO A 247 -2.71 -14.97 8.46
N LEU A 248 -1.41 -15.10 8.72
CA LEU A 248 -0.79 -16.37 9.14
C LEU A 248 -1.28 -16.88 10.49
N ASN A 249 -1.75 -15.98 11.36
CA ASN A 249 -2.36 -16.31 12.66
C ASN A 249 -3.84 -16.72 12.54
N HIS A 250 -4.39 -16.86 11.33
CA HIS A 250 -5.72 -17.39 11.15
C HIS A 250 -5.76 -18.87 11.59
N PRO A 251 -6.77 -19.32 12.36
CA PRO A 251 -6.76 -20.65 12.98
C PRO A 251 -6.48 -21.81 12.02
N MET A 252 -7.05 -21.75 10.81
CA MET A 252 -6.81 -22.78 9.79
C MET A 252 -5.37 -22.82 9.27
N ILE A 253 -4.74 -21.65 9.12
CA ILE A 253 -3.34 -21.56 8.67
C ILE A 253 -2.43 -21.92 9.84
N GLU A 254 -2.73 -21.44 11.04
CA GLU A 254 -2.00 -21.77 12.26
C GLU A 254 -2.02 -23.27 12.53
N GLU A 255 -3.15 -23.96 12.35
CA GLU A 255 -3.26 -25.42 12.46
C GLU A 255 -2.40 -26.14 11.41
N GLN A 256 -2.42 -25.69 10.15
CA GLN A 256 -1.57 -26.25 9.09
C GLN A 256 -0.09 -26.05 9.38
N LEU A 257 0.29 -24.86 9.84
CA LEU A 257 1.65 -24.56 10.25
C LEU A 257 2.01 -25.41 11.46
N ASN A 258 1.16 -25.53 12.47
CA ASN A 258 1.40 -26.33 13.68
C ASN A 258 1.25 -27.85 13.50
N SER A 259 0.99 -28.32 12.29
CA SER A 259 1.02 -29.74 11.98
C SER A 259 2.37 -30.37 12.36
N GLU A 260 2.36 -31.68 12.64
CA GLU A 260 3.60 -32.42 12.95
C GLU A 260 4.61 -32.38 11.79
N THR A 261 4.16 -32.05 10.59
CA THR A 261 5.01 -31.95 9.41
C THR A 261 5.70 -30.59 9.35
N TRP A 262 7.04 -30.60 9.35
CA TRP A 262 7.88 -29.41 9.21
C TRP A 262 7.78 -28.73 7.82
N ILE A 263 7.29 -29.43 6.80
CA ILE A 263 7.35 -29.03 5.39
C ILE A 263 6.69 -27.67 5.11
N PRO A 264 5.45 -27.37 5.56
CA PRO A 264 4.82 -26.08 5.26
C PRO A 264 5.57 -24.90 5.90
N LYS A 265 6.09 -25.08 7.13
CA LYS A 265 6.92 -24.07 7.80
C LYS A 265 8.21 -23.81 7.03
N ALA A 266 8.91 -24.88 6.63
CA ALA A 266 10.16 -24.80 5.87
C ALA A 266 9.96 -24.09 4.54
N TRP A 267 8.88 -24.43 3.83
CA TRP A 267 8.53 -23.84 2.55
C TRP A 267 8.25 -22.34 2.69
N LEU A 268 7.38 -21.94 3.63
CA LEU A 268 7.06 -20.53 3.88
C LEU A 268 8.29 -19.74 4.31
N ALA A 269 9.09 -20.28 5.24
CA ALA A 269 10.33 -19.65 5.68
C ALA A 269 11.32 -19.45 4.52
N ASN A 270 11.50 -20.45 3.66
CA ASN A 270 12.34 -20.33 2.47
C ASN A 270 11.83 -19.24 1.51
N ARG A 271 10.52 -19.14 1.29
CA ARG A 271 9.93 -18.08 0.44
C ARG A 271 10.08 -16.69 1.05
N LEU A 272 9.91 -16.54 2.35
CA LEU A 272 10.14 -15.28 3.06
C LEU A 272 11.62 -14.87 2.99
N LEU A 273 12.54 -15.81 3.19
CA LEU A 273 13.97 -15.54 3.05
C LEU A 273 14.34 -15.11 1.63
N GLN A 274 13.77 -15.76 0.60
CA GLN A 274 13.97 -15.36 -0.80
C GLN A 274 13.43 -13.95 -1.09
N LEU A 275 12.33 -13.56 -0.46
CA LEU A 275 11.77 -12.20 -0.58
C LEU A 275 12.65 -11.17 0.15
N ILE A 276 13.11 -11.49 1.37
CA ILE A 276 13.98 -10.58 2.13
C ILE A 276 15.33 -10.41 1.44
N ASP A 277 15.91 -11.49 0.92
CA ASP A 277 17.16 -11.45 0.15
C ASP A 277 17.04 -10.56 -1.10
N SER A 278 15.87 -10.54 -1.75
CA SER A 278 15.64 -9.65 -2.90
C SER A 278 15.45 -8.18 -2.52
N PHE A 279 15.03 -7.88 -1.29
CA PHE A 279 15.00 -6.50 -0.75
C PHE A 279 16.40 -5.93 -0.53
N ASP A 280 17.36 -6.76 -0.18
CA ASP A 280 18.75 -6.35 0.05
C ASP A 280 19.59 -6.29 -1.24
N SER A 281 19.24 -7.10 -2.25
CA SER A 281 20.11 -7.34 -3.42
C SER A 281 19.61 -6.82 -4.76
N GLU A 282 18.30 -6.60 -4.94
CA GLU A 282 17.75 -6.22 -6.26
C GLU A 282 17.57 -4.72 -6.48
N LEU A 283 17.52 -3.93 -5.41
CA LEU A 283 17.41 -2.48 -5.45
C LEU A 283 18.77 -1.84 -5.13
N HIS A 284 19.01 -0.61 -5.57
CA HIS A 284 20.27 0.09 -5.28
C HIS A 284 20.42 0.45 -3.79
N VAL A 285 19.29 0.63 -3.11
CA VAL A 285 19.23 0.86 -1.67
C VAL A 285 18.47 -0.32 -1.04
N PRO A 286 18.98 -0.93 0.05
CA PRO A 286 18.27 -1.98 0.75
C PRO A 286 16.88 -1.53 1.20
N LEU A 287 15.86 -2.33 0.89
CA LEU A 287 14.51 -2.07 1.35
C LEU A 287 14.31 -2.66 2.74
N HIS A 288 14.05 -1.80 3.73
CA HIS A 288 13.78 -2.22 5.10
C HIS A 288 12.27 -2.37 5.34
N LEU A 289 11.82 -3.60 5.62
CA LEU A 289 10.46 -3.86 6.10
C LEU A 289 10.39 -3.60 7.61
N CYS A 290 9.92 -2.41 7.99
CA CYS A 290 9.83 -2.01 9.40
C CYS A 290 8.55 -2.47 10.12
N ASP A 291 7.62 -3.13 9.43
CA ASP A 291 6.30 -3.50 9.97
C ASP A 291 6.00 -5.00 9.82
N LEU A 292 7.05 -5.84 9.86
CA LEU A 292 6.90 -7.30 9.93
C LEU A 292 6.44 -7.69 11.34
N ARG A 293 5.31 -8.41 11.45
CA ARG A 293 4.69 -8.82 12.72
C ARG A 293 4.34 -10.30 12.72
#